data_AF-A0A8I1T6H2-F1
#
_entry.id   AF-A0A8I1T6H2-F1
#
_cell.length_a   1.000
_cell.length_b   1.000
_cell.length_c   1.000
_cell.angle_alpha   90.00
_cell.angle_beta   90.00
_cell.angle_gamma   90.00
#
_symmetry.space_group_name_H-M   'P 1'
#
loop_
_entity.id
_entity.type
_entity.pdbx_description
1 polymer ?
#
loop_
_entity_poly.entity_id
_entity_poly.type
_entity_poly.pdbx_seq_one_letter_code
_entity_poly.pdbx_strand_id
1 'polypeptide(L)'
;MIPGIMRPFFFRLLKTTNEGRLSWKVSSETSFFCVQNGTTVTVSHHFDHDREVDSYNLYVVNSTGEDTGFGCNQYEVEDYENMRALFEAANACAFFPEKSLDGFFEGL
;
A
#
# COMPACT_ATOMS: atom_id res chain seq x y z
N MET A 1 -6.61 12.67 -3.58
CA MET A 1 -6.88 12.64 -2.13
C MET A 1 -7.58 11.35 -1.71
N ILE A 2 -7.46 10.96 -0.44
CA ILE A 2 -8.19 9.82 0.15
C ILE A 2 -9.65 10.22 0.38
N PRO A 3 -10.63 9.57 -0.28
CA PRO A 3 -12.04 9.90 -0.10
C PRO A 3 -12.47 9.70 1.35
N GLY A 4 -13.27 10.63 1.90
CA GLY A 4 -13.70 10.58 3.30
C GLY A 4 -14.36 9.25 3.71
N ILE A 5 -15.17 8.68 2.81
CA ILE A 5 -15.83 7.38 3.02
C ILE A 5 -14.84 6.21 3.08
N MET A 6 -13.68 6.33 2.42
CA MET A 6 -12.64 5.30 2.37
C MET A 6 -11.59 5.45 3.49
N ARG A 7 -11.52 6.60 4.17
CA ARG A 7 -10.52 6.85 5.23
C ARG A 7 -10.51 5.78 6.33
N PRO A 8 -11.65 5.33 6.90
CA PRO A 8 -11.62 4.30 7.94
C PRO A 8 -11.05 2.98 7.44
N PHE A 9 -11.37 2.59 6.21
CA PHE A 9 -10.81 1.40 5.58
C PHE A 9 -9.31 1.56 5.34
N PHE A 10 -8.90 2.68 4.75
CA PHE A 10 -7.51 2.98 4.44
C PHE A 10 -6.61 2.93 5.70
N PHE A 11 -6.98 3.61 6.78
CA PHE A 11 -6.16 3.61 7.98
C PHE A 11 -6.11 2.25 8.67
N ARG A 12 -7.19 1.45 8.58
CA ARG A 12 -7.16 0.07 9.04
C ARG A 12 -6.24 -0.80 8.19
N LEU A 13 -6.26 -0.63 6.87
CA LEU A 13 -5.36 -1.32 5.94
C LEU A 13 -3.89 -0.99 6.23
N LEU A 14 -3.55 0.29 6.38
CA LEU A 14 -2.20 0.74 6.74
C LEU A 14 -1.73 0.14 8.06
N LYS A 15 -2.55 0.24 9.12
CA LYS A 15 -2.24 -0.38 10.42
C LYS A 15 -2.00 -1.88 10.29
N THR A 16 -2.90 -2.60 9.61
CA THR A 16 -2.81 -4.06 9.48
C THR A 16 -1.60 -4.48 8.65
N THR A 17 -1.19 -3.66 7.67
CA THR A 17 0.04 -3.87 6.88
C THR A 17 1.28 -3.68 7.75
N ASN A 18 1.36 -2.60 8.52
CA ASN A 18 2.47 -2.36 9.45
C ASN A 18 2.61 -3.43 10.54
N GLU A 19 1.50 -4.06 10.94
CA GLU A 19 1.50 -5.20 11.86
C GLU A 19 1.92 -6.53 11.20
N GLY A 20 2.31 -6.53 9.92
CA GLY A 20 2.74 -7.73 9.19
C GLY A 20 1.61 -8.76 8.98
N ARG A 21 0.34 -8.36 9.15
CA ARG A 21 -0.82 -9.28 9.12
C ARG A 21 -1.38 -9.52 7.72
N LEU A 22 -0.91 -8.77 6.72
CA LEU A 22 -1.32 -8.92 5.33
C LEU A 22 -0.18 -9.50 4.50
N SER A 23 -0.48 -10.54 3.74
CA SER A 23 0.45 -11.15 2.79
C SER A 23 0.42 -10.38 1.47
N TRP A 24 1.27 -9.36 1.37
CA TRP A 24 1.50 -8.62 0.14
C TRP A 24 2.33 -9.43 -0.85
N LYS A 25 2.07 -9.23 -2.14
CA LYS A 25 2.75 -9.86 -3.27
C LYS A 25 3.13 -8.79 -4.28
N VAL A 26 4.23 -9.03 -4.98
CA VAL A 26 4.70 -8.17 -6.07
C VAL A 26 3.82 -8.38 -7.30
N SER A 27 3.26 -7.29 -7.84
CA SER A 27 2.59 -7.26 -9.16
C SER A 27 3.56 -6.74 -10.22
N SER A 28 4.26 -5.65 -9.90
CA SER A 28 5.36 -5.06 -10.67
C SER A 28 6.34 -4.38 -9.72
N GLU A 29 7.43 -3.82 -10.24
CA GLU A 29 8.43 -3.08 -9.44
C GLU A 29 7.82 -1.93 -8.64
N THR A 30 6.72 -1.34 -9.13
CA THR A 30 6.03 -0.21 -8.50
C THR A 30 4.58 -0.54 -8.11
N SER A 31 4.24 -1.83 -7.96
CA SER A 31 2.90 -2.24 -7.58
C SER A 31 2.88 -3.52 -6.75
N PHE A 32 2.11 -3.46 -5.66
CA PHE A 32 1.92 -4.57 -4.74
C PHE A 32 0.44 -4.85 -4.55
N PHE A 33 0.09 -6.10 -4.30
CA PHE A 33 -1.29 -6.48 -3.99
C PHE A 33 -1.38 -7.47 -2.84
N CYS A 34 -2.50 -7.46 -2.13
CA CYS A 34 -2.86 -8.50 -1.17
C CYS A 34 -4.30 -8.93 -1.40
N VAL A 35 -4.61 -10.20 -1.08
CA VAL A 35 -5.96 -10.76 -1.19
C VAL A 35 -6.41 -11.26 0.17
N GLN A 36 -7.56 -10.79 0.64
CA GLN A 36 -8.15 -11.21 1.90
C GLN A 36 -9.67 -11.33 1.75
N ASN A 37 -10.24 -12.49 2.10
CA ASN A 37 -11.69 -12.74 2.10
C ASN A 37 -12.39 -12.39 0.76
N GLY A 38 -11.74 -12.65 -0.37
CA GLY A 38 -12.25 -12.33 -1.70
C GLY A 38 -12.07 -10.87 -2.12
N THR A 39 -11.56 -10.00 -1.25
CA THR A 39 -11.19 -8.62 -1.58
C THR A 39 -9.72 -8.56 -2.00
N THR A 40 -9.45 -7.96 -3.16
CA THR A 40 -8.10 -7.64 -3.62
C THR A 40 -7.83 -6.17 -3.40
N VAL A 41 -6.70 -5.85 -2.79
CA VAL A 41 -6.21 -4.48 -2.64
C VAL A 41 -4.89 -4.39 -3.39
N THR A 42 -4.76 -3.37 -4.24
CA THR A 42 -3.53 -3.04 -4.95
C THR A 42 -3.09 -1.64 -4.56
N VAL A 43 -1.80 -1.46 -4.27
CA VAL A 43 -1.17 -0.15 -4.10
C VAL A 43 -0.08 0.00 -5.16
N SER A 44 0.03 1.18 -5.75
CA SER A 44 1.05 1.46 -6.76
C SER A 44 1.62 2.87 -6.65
N HIS A 45 2.80 3.03 -7.23
CA HIS A 45 3.50 4.29 -7.37
C HIS A 45 3.68 4.63 -8.86
N HIS A 46 3.53 5.90 -9.19
CA HIS A 46 3.74 6.41 -10.54
C HIS A 46 4.35 7.81 -10.49
N PHE A 47 5.41 8.00 -11.27
CA PHE A 47 6.05 9.30 -11.50
C PHE A 47 5.74 9.77 -12.93
N ASP A 48 5.12 10.95 -13.04
CA ASP A 48 4.89 11.64 -14.30
C ASP A 48 6.13 12.45 -14.66
N HIS A 49 6.90 11.99 -15.65
CA HIS A 49 8.15 12.62 -16.08
C HIS A 49 7.96 14.00 -16.73
N ASP A 50 6.81 14.25 -17.34
CA ASP A 50 6.56 15.52 -18.03
C ASP A 50 6.20 16.63 -17.02
N ARG A 51 5.55 16.24 -15.92
CA ARG A 51 5.10 17.18 -14.87
C ARG A 51 6.01 17.19 -13.64
N GLU A 52 6.91 16.23 -13.52
CA GLU A 52 7.72 15.97 -12.34
C GLU A 52 6.85 15.77 -11.07
N VAL A 53 5.82 14.93 -11.21
CA VAL A 53 4.84 14.69 -10.15
C VAL A 53 4.84 13.22 -9.74
N ASP A 54 5.10 12.97 -8.46
CA ASP A 54 4.86 11.69 -7.82
C ASP A 54 3.40 11.51 -7.43
N SER A 55 2.91 10.28 -7.63
CA SER A 55 1.59 9.86 -7.22
C SER A 55 1.57 8.43 -6.69
N TYR A 56 0.70 8.22 -5.70
CA TYR A 56 0.38 6.90 -5.18
C TYR A 56 -1.09 6.61 -5.41
N ASN A 57 -1.39 5.37 -5.76
CA ASN A 57 -2.74 4.92 -6.10
C ASN A 57 -3.10 3.69 -5.28
N LEU A 58 -4.36 3.62 -4.85
CA LEU A 58 -4.98 2.46 -4.25
C LEU A 58 -6.16 2.01 -5.11
N TYR A 59 -6.21 0.73 -5.41
CA TYR A 59 -7.31 0.08 -6.11
C TYR A 59 -7.83 -1.08 -5.28
N VAL A 60 -9.14 -1.17 -5.11
CA VAL A 60 -9.81 -2.21 -4.32
C VAL A 60 -10.87 -2.87 -5.18
N VAL A 61 -10.80 -4.20 -5.29
CA VAL A 61 -11.86 -5.03 -5.87
C VAL A 61 -12.44 -5.85 -4.73
N ASN A 62 -13.72 -5.69 -4.43
CA ASN A 62 -14.38 -6.42 -3.34
C ASN A 62 -14.76 -7.85 -3.78
N SER A 63 -15.30 -8.63 -2.84
CA SER A 63 -15.70 -10.02 -3.09
C SER A 63 -16.89 -10.19 -4.03
N THR A 64 -17.64 -9.13 -4.33
CA THR A 64 -18.73 -9.13 -5.33
C THR A 64 -18.24 -8.72 -6.72
N GLY A 65 -16.97 -8.35 -6.86
CA GLY A 65 -16.35 -7.90 -8.10
C GLY A 65 -16.55 -6.41 -8.39
N GLU A 66 -17.14 -5.64 -7.47
CA GLU A 66 -17.19 -4.19 -7.58
C GLU A 66 -15.82 -3.60 -7.24
N ASP A 67 -15.45 -2.54 -7.95
CA ASP A 67 -14.16 -1.91 -7.79
C ASP A 67 -14.23 -0.42 -7.48
N THR A 68 -13.19 0.06 -6.80
CA THR A 68 -12.99 1.48 -6.56
C THR A 68 -11.50 1.79 -6.52
N GLY A 69 -11.13 2.96 -7.05
CA GLY A 69 -9.76 3.43 -7.08
C GLY A 69 -9.68 4.90 -6.69
N PHE A 70 -8.59 5.25 -6.01
CA PHE A 70 -8.25 6.64 -5.73
C PHE A 70 -6.74 6.79 -5.61
N GLY A 71 -6.25 8.01 -5.86
CA GLY A 71 -4.85 8.34 -5.74
C GLY A 71 -4.65 9.72 -5.16
N CYS A 72 -3.42 9.99 -4.77
CA CYS A 72 -2.97 11.31 -4.38
C CYS A 72 -1.58 11.60 -4.95
N ASN A 73 -1.29 12.88 -5.09
CA ASN A 73 0.02 13.36 -5.51
C ASN A 73 0.68 14.20 -4.42
N GLN A 74 1.94 14.56 -4.64
CA GLN A 74 2.77 15.30 -3.68
C GLN A 74 2.19 16.65 -3.19
N TYR A 75 1.20 17.23 -3.88
CA TYR A 75 0.55 18.47 -3.45
C TYR A 75 -0.52 18.25 -2.37
N GLU A 76 -0.99 17.01 -2.19
CA GLU A 76 -1.99 16.61 -1.20
C GLU A 76 -1.30 16.05 0.06
N VAL A 77 -0.43 16.86 0.68
CA VAL A 77 0.63 16.46 1.65
C VAL A 77 0.21 15.37 2.63
N GLU A 78 -0.86 15.55 3.40
CA GLU A 78 -1.27 14.57 4.42
C GLU A 78 -1.67 13.22 3.80
N ASP A 79 -2.46 13.23 2.73
CA ASP A 79 -2.92 12.02 2.07
C ASP A 79 -1.80 11.34 1.28
N TYR A 80 -0.88 12.14 0.75
CA TYR A 80 0.33 11.69 0.07
C TYR A 80 1.24 10.90 1.01
N GLU A 81 1.59 11.46 2.17
CA GLU A 81 2.45 10.78 3.14
C GLU A 81 1.82 9.49 3.66
N ASN A 82 0.51 9.49 3.88
CA ASN A 82 -0.23 8.30 4.28
C ASN A 82 -0.20 7.20 3.21
N MET A 83 -0.45 7.54 1.95
CA MET A 83 -0.38 6.58 0.84
C MET A 83 1.03 6.06 0.59
N ARG A 84 2.03 6.95 0.67
CA ARG A 84 3.44 6.59 0.63
C ARG A 84 3.78 5.56 1.72
N ALA A 85 3.37 5.82 2.95
CA ALA A 85 3.61 4.90 4.07
C ALA A 85 2.97 3.52 3.83
N LEU A 86 1.77 3.47 3.23
CA LEU A 86 1.15 2.20 2.84
C LEU A 86 1.97 1.47 1.78
N PHE A 87 2.42 2.17 0.75
CA PHE A 87 3.24 1.60 -0.33
C PHE A 87 4.56 1.03 0.21
N GLU A 88 5.27 1.79 1.05
CA GLU A 88 6.52 1.35 1.66
C GLU A 88 6.33 0.13 2.56
N ALA A 89 5.26 0.11 3.37
CA ALA A 89 4.94 -1.02 4.22
C ALA A 89 4.54 -2.26 3.41
N ALA A 90 3.78 -2.09 2.32
CA ALA A 90 3.44 -3.17 1.40
C ALA A 90 4.68 -3.75 0.70
N ASN A 91 5.59 -2.89 0.26
CA ASN A 91 6.89 -3.27 -0.30
C ASN A 91 7.71 -4.09 0.70
N ALA A 92 7.87 -3.57 1.93
CA ALA A 92 8.58 -4.28 2.99
C ALA A 92 7.95 -5.65 3.28
N CYS A 93 6.62 -5.74 3.41
CA CYS A 93 5.93 -7.01 3.63
C CYS A 93 6.05 -7.99 2.45
N ALA A 94 6.13 -7.49 1.21
CA ALA A 94 6.22 -8.34 0.02
C ALA A 94 7.59 -8.99 -0.14
N PHE A 95 8.68 -8.32 0.28
CA PHE A 95 10.05 -8.83 0.15
C PHE A 95 10.64 -9.40 1.44
N PHE A 96 10.26 -8.84 2.59
CA PHE A 96 10.82 -9.15 3.90
C PHE A 96 9.68 -9.39 4.91
N PRO A 97 9.11 -10.61 4.97
CA PRO A 97 8.26 -10.96 6.10
C PRO A 97 9.08 -10.79 7.39
N GLU A 98 8.51 -10.09 8.38
CA GLU A 98 9.13 -9.60 9.63
C GLU A 98 10.12 -10.60 10.28
N LYS A 99 9.79 -11.90 10.24
CA LYS A 99 10.60 -13.00 10.77
C LYS A 99 11.93 -13.27 10.04
N SER A 100 12.17 -12.64 8.90
CA SER A 100 13.38 -12.88 8.09
C SER A 100 14.60 -12.11 8.57
N LEU A 101 14.41 -11.04 9.37
CA LEU A 101 15.49 -10.16 9.82
C LEU A 101 15.80 -10.26 11.32
N ASP A 102 15.01 -10.99 12.11
CA ASP A 102 15.20 -11.14 13.57
C ASP A 102 16.62 -11.61 13.94
N GLY A 103 17.17 -12.53 13.14
CA GLY A 103 18.53 -13.06 13.33
C GLY A 103 19.66 -12.10 12.93
N PHE A 104 19.37 -10.95 12.31
CA PHE A 104 20.40 -10.03 11.82
C PHE A 104 21.23 -9.41 12.95
N PHE A 105 20.60 -9.15 14.10
CA PHE A 105 21.25 -8.55 15.27
C PHE A 105 21.62 -9.58 16.33
N GLU A 106 21.34 -10.86 16.12
CA GLU A 106 21.75 -11.91 17.06
C GLU A 106 23.28 -12.07 17.01
N GLY A 107 23.96 -11.75 18.11
CA GLY A 107 25.42 -11.91 18.25
C GLY A 107 26.26 -10.64 18.16
N LEU A 108 25.64 -9.45 18.09
CA LEU A 108 26.25 -8.18 18.52
C LEU A 108 26.23 -8.06 20.05
#